data_AF-A0A8J8MAZ2-F1
#
_entry.id   AF-A0A8J8MAZ2-F1
#
_cell.length_a   1.000
_cell.length_b   1.000
_cell.length_c   1.000
_cell.angle_alpha   90.00
_cell.angle_beta   90.00
_cell.angle_gamma   90.00
#
_symmetry.space_group_name_H-M   'P 1'
#
loop_
_entity.id
_entity.type
_entity.pdbx_description
1 polymer ?
#
loop_
_entity_poly.entity_id
_entity_poly.type
_entity_poly.pdbx_seq_one_letter_code
_entity_poly.pdbx_strand_id
1 'polypeptide(L)'
;MIYEDIVEGVFLERPNRFIAKVLIDGNPETVHVKNTGRCKEILTEGTKIFLQKSNNPNRKTKYSLISAYKKDMLINIDSQVPNEVVHEAIIQNKLPELIDLNYVKREQKYKNSRFDIYFERGNKKGFIEVKGVTLEKDGLSMFPDAPTKRGTKHLEELIDAIANGYEGYLFLLIQMNDIHKFTPNYITDETFAKTLMKANDAGVKILCYNSLVTRNEITIGKKAEVLL
;
A
#
# COMPACT_ATOMS: atom_id res chain seq x y z
N MET A 1 -9.23 -2.38 -8.25
CA MET A 1 -9.93 -1.17 -7.75
C MET A 1 -10.06 -0.11 -8.83
N ILE A 2 -11.30 0.26 -9.18
CA ILE A 2 -11.61 1.35 -10.12
C ILE A 2 -12.18 2.53 -9.33
N TYR A 3 -11.67 3.72 -9.59
CA TYR A 3 -12.18 4.97 -9.05
C TYR A 3 -13.14 5.64 -10.04
N GLU A 4 -14.23 6.17 -9.52
CA GLU A 4 -15.24 6.92 -10.28
C GLU A 4 -15.01 8.43 -10.17
N ASP A 5 -15.60 9.20 -11.09
CA ASP A 5 -15.62 10.67 -11.06
C ASP A 5 -14.23 11.32 -10.89
N ILE A 6 -13.27 10.89 -11.72
CA ILE A 6 -11.88 11.36 -11.66
C ILE A 6 -11.69 12.69 -12.36
N VAL A 7 -11.24 13.68 -11.59
CA VAL A 7 -10.80 14.97 -12.08
C VAL A 7 -9.29 15.11 -11.99
N GLU A 8 -8.73 15.87 -12.93
CA GLU A 8 -7.32 16.24 -12.93
C GLU A 8 -7.12 17.54 -12.16
N GLY A 9 -5.94 17.71 -11.57
CA GLY A 9 -5.57 18.97 -10.94
C GLY A 9 -4.06 19.15 -10.85
N VAL A 10 -3.66 20.26 -10.24
CA VAL A 10 -2.27 20.61 -9.97
C VAL A 10 -2.10 20.75 -8.46
N PHE A 11 -1.13 20.04 -7.89
CA PHE A 11 -0.81 20.13 -6.48
C PHE A 11 -0.14 21.48 -6.18
N LEU A 12 -0.58 22.16 -5.10
CA LEU A 12 0.04 23.39 -4.62
C LEU A 12 0.85 23.11 -3.35
N GLU A 13 0.15 22.73 -2.28
CA GLU A 13 0.77 22.49 -0.99
C GLU A 13 -0.02 21.47 -0.16
N ARG A 14 0.63 20.93 0.86
CA ARG A 14 0.01 20.01 1.83
C ARG A 14 0.19 20.54 3.25
N PRO A 15 -0.73 21.38 3.75
CA PRO A 15 -0.60 22.03 5.05
C PRO A 15 -0.51 21.05 6.22
N ASN A 16 -1.13 19.87 6.11
CA ASN A 16 -1.00 18.79 7.10
C ASN A 16 -1.28 17.42 6.47
N ARG A 17 -1.19 16.36 7.26
CA ARG A 17 -1.33 14.98 6.77
C ARG A 17 -2.69 14.64 6.14
N PHE A 18 -3.75 15.41 6.41
CA PHE A 18 -5.11 15.08 5.99
C PHE A 18 -5.66 15.93 4.84
N ILE A 19 -5.05 17.08 4.54
CA ILE A 19 -5.54 18.01 3.51
C ILE A 19 -4.41 18.52 2.61
N ALA A 20 -4.76 18.81 1.36
CA ALA A 20 -3.91 19.51 0.40
C ALA A 20 -4.68 20.66 -0.25
N LYS A 21 -3.95 21.68 -0.70
CA LYS A 21 -4.42 22.72 -1.60
C LYS A 21 -4.00 22.36 -3.02
N VAL A 22 -4.94 22.49 -3.95
CA VAL A 22 -4.76 22.09 -5.35
C VAL A 22 -5.46 23.09 -6.26
N LEU A 23 -5.13 23.09 -7.56
CA LEU A 23 -5.93 23.74 -8.59
C LEU A 23 -6.73 22.69 -9.35
N ILE A 24 -8.03 22.93 -9.50
CA ILE A 24 -8.93 22.16 -10.38
C ILE A 24 -9.55 23.16 -11.34
N ASP A 25 -9.35 22.97 -12.64
CA ASP A 25 -9.80 23.92 -13.68
C ASP A 25 -9.38 25.38 -13.38
N GLY A 26 -8.17 25.55 -12.85
CA GLY A 26 -7.62 26.86 -12.45
C GLY A 26 -8.11 27.42 -11.11
N ASN A 27 -9.05 26.76 -10.44
CA ASN A 27 -9.62 27.22 -9.17
C ASN A 27 -8.96 26.53 -7.96
N PRO A 28 -8.53 27.29 -6.93
CA PRO A 28 -8.00 26.72 -5.70
C PRO A 28 -9.05 25.92 -4.93
N GLU A 29 -8.69 24.70 -4.56
CA GLU A 29 -9.56 23.77 -3.84
C GLU A 29 -8.85 23.12 -2.65
N THR A 30 -9.60 22.80 -1.60
CA THR A 30 -9.08 22.05 -0.45
C THR A 30 -9.58 20.61 -0.51
N VAL A 31 -8.65 19.66 -0.65
CA VAL A 31 -8.95 18.25 -0.87
C VAL A 31 -8.46 17.38 0.28
N HIS A 32 -9.07 16.22 0.48
CA HIS A 32 -8.57 15.23 1.42
C HIS A 32 -7.37 14.48 0.84
N VAL A 33 -6.36 14.20 1.67
CA VAL A 33 -5.24 13.31 1.32
C VAL A 33 -5.47 11.95 1.99
N LYS A 34 -5.70 10.91 1.18
CA LYS A 34 -5.89 9.52 1.63
C LYS A 34 -4.57 8.80 1.94
N ASN A 35 -3.60 9.52 2.50
CA ASN A 35 -2.30 8.98 2.87
C ASN A 35 -1.83 9.66 4.14
N THR A 36 -1.40 8.92 5.14
CA THR A 36 -0.86 9.50 6.39
C THR A 36 0.67 9.65 6.36
N GLY A 37 1.34 9.02 5.41
CA GLY A 37 2.76 9.16 5.11
C GLY A 37 3.10 10.54 4.54
N ARG A 38 4.40 10.77 4.35
CA ARG A 38 4.92 12.11 4.03
C ARG A 38 4.74 12.47 2.57
N CYS A 39 4.89 11.51 1.65
CA CYS A 39 4.80 11.70 0.20
C CYS A 39 5.62 12.90 -0.34
N LYS A 40 6.71 13.28 0.34
CA LYS A 40 7.45 14.54 0.06
C LYS A 40 8.08 14.56 -1.33
N GLU A 41 8.48 13.41 -1.84
CA GLU A 41 9.07 13.28 -3.17
C GLU A 41 8.03 13.17 -4.30
N ILE A 42 6.75 13.02 -3.93
CA ILE A 42 5.63 12.84 -4.87
C ILE A 42 4.81 14.13 -4.93
N LEU A 43 4.48 14.69 -3.78
CA LEU A 43 3.64 15.88 -3.61
C LEU A 43 4.51 17.13 -3.58
N THR A 44 5.10 17.45 -4.73
CA THR A 44 5.82 18.69 -5.00
C THR A 44 4.92 19.70 -5.69
N GLU A 45 5.08 21.00 -5.40
CA GLU A 45 4.31 22.06 -6.03
C GLU A 45 4.37 21.96 -7.57
N GLY A 46 3.24 22.14 -8.24
CA GLY A 46 3.12 22.02 -9.69
C GLY A 46 2.90 20.58 -10.19
N THR A 47 2.98 19.57 -9.33
CA THR A 47 2.75 18.17 -9.73
C THR A 47 1.34 17.95 -10.24
N LYS A 48 1.21 17.30 -11.40
CA LYS A 48 -0.06 16.78 -11.91
C LYS A 48 -0.60 15.68 -11.00
N ILE A 49 -1.87 15.81 -10.62
CA ILE A 49 -2.55 14.88 -9.72
C ILE A 49 -3.89 14.44 -10.27
N PHE A 50 -4.37 13.29 -9.79
CA PHE A 50 -5.75 12.87 -9.99
C PHE A 50 -6.48 12.81 -8.65
N LEU A 51 -7.74 13.23 -8.71
CA LEU A 51 -8.62 13.40 -7.57
C LEU A 51 -9.92 12.65 -7.84
N GLN A 52 -10.41 11.92 -6.84
CA GLN A 52 -11.75 11.34 -6.87
C GLN A 52 -12.74 12.32 -6.24
N LYS A 53 -13.82 12.64 -6.97
CA LYS A 53 -14.95 13.38 -6.41
C LYS A 53 -15.77 12.47 -5.50
N SER A 54 -16.24 13.02 -4.38
CA SER A 54 -17.14 12.34 -3.47
C SER A 54 -18.59 12.45 -3.92
N ASN A 55 -19.32 11.34 -3.79
CA ASN A 55 -20.78 11.31 -3.90
C ASN A 55 -21.49 11.49 -2.53
N ASN A 56 -20.75 11.49 -1.42
CA ASN A 56 -21.30 11.80 -0.10
C ASN A 56 -21.43 13.33 0.12
N PRO A 57 -22.65 13.88 0.22
CA PRO A 57 -22.89 15.31 0.38
C PRO A 57 -22.46 15.86 1.75
N ASN A 58 -22.30 15.02 2.76
CA ASN A 58 -21.94 15.42 4.13
C ASN A 58 -20.42 15.58 4.32
N ARG A 59 -19.60 15.33 3.29
CA ARG A 59 -18.14 15.46 3.42
C ARG A 59 -17.72 16.93 3.45
N LYS A 60 -16.81 17.25 4.39
CA LYS A 60 -16.15 18.56 4.45
C LYS A 60 -15.32 18.90 3.21
N THR A 61 -14.73 17.89 2.55
CA THR A 61 -13.97 18.05 1.32
C THR A 61 -14.64 17.28 0.19
N LYS A 62 -14.87 17.95 -0.94
CA LYS A 62 -15.52 17.39 -2.13
C LYS A 62 -14.65 16.34 -2.84
N TYR A 63 -13.33 16.48 -2.76
CA TYR A 63 -12.39 15.63 -3.48
C TYR A 63 -11.41 14.93 -2.53
N SER A 64 -10.90 13.80 -3.00
CA SER A 64 -9.82 13.05 -2.38
C SER A 64 -8.67 12.90 -3.39
N LEU A 65 -7.45 13.25 -3.00
CA LEU A 65 -6.25 13.00 -3.79
C LEU A 65 -5.95 11.50 -3.77
N ILE A 66 -5.92 10.90 -4.97
CA ILE A 66 -5.73 9.44 -5.15
C ILE A 66 -4.37 9.09 -5.71
N SER A 67 -3.82 9.91 -6.61
CA SER A 67 -2.54 9.65 -7.27
C SER A 67 -1.88 10.95 -7.71
N ALA A 68 -0.56 10.89 -7.85
CA ALA A 68 0.26 12.02 -8.24
C ALA A 68 1.41 11.53 -9.13
N TYR A 69 1.82 12.36 -10.07
CA TYR A 69 2.99 12.08 -10.91
C TYR A 69 4.29 12.40 -10.16
N LYS A 70 5.26 11.50 -10.25
CA LYS A 70 6.67 11.76 -9.93
C LYS A 70 7.44 11.64 -11.25
N LYS A 71 7.80 12.79 -11.85
CA LYS A 71 8.23 12.84 -13.25
C LYS A 71 7.15 12.18 -14.14
N ASP A 72 7.51 11.16 -14.93
CA ASP A 72 6.58 10.46 -15.81
C ASP A 72 5.86 9.28 -15.15
N MET A 73 6.18 8.96 -13.89
CA MET A 73 5.61 7.82 -13.17
C MET A 73 4.38 8.23 -12.37
N LEU A 74 3.24 7.60 -12.66
CA LEU A 74 2.03 7.77 -11.86
C LEU A 74 2.08 6.87 -10.63
N ILE A 75 1.98 7.48 -9.44
CA ILE A 75 1.97 6.76 -8.16
C ILE A 75 0.58 6.90 -7.55
N ASN A 76 -0.06 5.77 -7.26
CA ASN A 76 -1.25 5.77 -6.42
C ASN A 76 -0.83 5.99 -4.96
N ILE A 77 -1.38 7.00 -4.32
CA ILE A 77 -1.05 7.34 -2.93
C ILE A 77 -2.19 7.02 -1.96
N ASP A 78 -3.28 6.41 -2.41
CA ASP A 78 -4.37 6.00 -1.53
C ASP A 78 -3.90 4.82 -0.67
N SER A 79 -3.61 5.07 0.61
CA SER A 79 -3.04 4.08 1.51
C SER A 79 -4.03 2.99 1.94
N GLN A 80 -5.32 3.11 1.59
CA GLN A 80 -6.34 2.12 1.94
C GLN A 80 -6.53 1.07 0.85
N VAL A 81 -6.15 1.39 -0.38
CA VAL A 81 -6.41 0.56 -1.57
C VAL A 81 -5.51 -0.68 -1.69
N PRO A 82 -4.27 -0.74 -1.16
CA PRO A 82 -3.49 -1.96 -1.20
C PRO A 82 -4.22 -3.20 -0.68
N ASN A 83 -4.95 -3.08 0.43
CA ASN A 83 -5.71 -4.17 1.01
C ASN A 83 -6.79 -4.68 0.05
N GLU A 84 -7.48 -3.78 -0.65
CA GLU A 84 -8.50 -4.13 -1.64
C GLU A 84 -7.87 -4.83 -2.84
N VAL A 85 -6.80 -4.26 -3.41
CA VAL A 85 -6.12 -4.80 -4.59
C VAL A 85 -5.59 -6.20 -4.33
N VAL A 86 -4.97 -6.42 -3.17
CA VAL A 86 -4.46 -7.75 -2.79
C VAL A 86 -5.61 -8.72 -2.55
N HIS A 87 -6.67 -8.30 -1.86
CA HIS A 87 -7.83 -9.15 -1.64
C HIS A 87 -8.51 -9.56 -2.96
N GLU A 88 -8.77 -8.61 -3.87
CA GLU A 88 -9.30 -8.87 -5.22
C GLU A 88 -8.40 -9.84 -6.00
N ALA A 89 -7.07 -9.67 -5.93
CA ALA A 89 -6.12 -10.53 -6.61
C ALA A 89 -6.12 -11.97 -6.07
N ILE A 90 -6.31 -12.15 -4.76
CA ILE A 90 -6.48 -13.47 -4.14
C ILE A 90 -7.76 -14.13 -4.64
N ILE A 91 -8.90 -13.43 -4.57
CA ILE A 91 -10.21 -13.97 -5.01
C ILE A 91 -10.20 -14.34 -6.50
N GLN A 92 -9.47 -13.58 -7.31
CA GLN A 92 -9.33 -13.84 -8.75
C GLN A 92 -8.20 -14.84 -9.09
N ASN A 93 -7.57 -15.48 -8.11
CA ASN A 93 -6.45 -16.41 -8.30
C ASN A 93 -5.28 -15.84 -9.13
N LYS A 94 -5.01 -14.53 -9.00
CA LYS A 94 -3.92 -13.84 -9.70
C LYS A 94 -2.57 -13.96 -9.00
N LEU A 95 -2.53 -14.56 -7.82
CA LEU A 95 -1.34 -14.69 -6.98
C LEU A 95 -1.00 -16.18 -6.81
N PRO A 96 -0.02 -16.72 -7.55
CA PRO A 96 0.33 -18.14 -7.53
C PRO A 96 0.65 -18.68 -6.13
N GLU A 97 1.18 -17.85 -5.23
CA GLU A 97 1.51 -18.24 -3.86
C GLU A 97 0.28 -18.43 -2.96
N LEU A 98 -0.85 -17.84 -3.35
CA LEU A 98 -2.09 -17.70 -2.58
C LEU A 98 -3.31 -18.25 -3.34
N ILE A 99 -3.12 -19.36 -4.05
CA ILE A 99 -4.20 -20.11 -4.73
C ILE A 99 -4.87 -21.14 -3.82
N ASP A 100 -6.01 -21.67 -4.24
CA ASP A 100 -6.75 -22.76 -3.59
C ASP A 100 -7.17 -22.47 -2.14
N LEU A 101 -7.45 -21.20 -1.82
CA LEU A 101 -7.94 -20.81 -0.50
C LEU A 101 -9.42 -21.19 -0.37
N ASN A 102 -9.74 -22.02 0.63
CA ASN A 102 -11.11 -22.44 0.93
C ASN A 102 -11.93 -21.33 1.58
N TYR A 103 -11.25 -20.47 2.33
CA TYR A 103 -11.87 -19.37 3.06
C TYR A 103 -10.94 -18.17 3.09
N VAL A 104 -11.49 -16.97 2.90
CA VAL A 104 -10.79 -15.69 2.98
C VAL A 104 -11.64 -14.72 3.77
N LYS A 105 -11.03 -14.05 4.76
CA LYS A 105 -11.70 -13.07 5.61
C LYS A 105 -10.79 -11.87 5.85
N ARG A 106 -11.32 -10.67 5.64
CA ARG A 106 -10.59 -9.42 5.90
C ARG A 106 -10.62 -9.06 7.38
N GLU A 107 -9.64 -8.27 7.82
CA GLU A 107 -9.66 -7.57 9.09
C GLU A 107 -9.76 -8.51 10.31
N GLN A 108 -9.02 -9.62 10.28
CA GLN A 108 -9.06 -10.65 11.33
C GLN A 108 -8.11 -10.31 12.48
N LYS A 109 -8.64 -10.32 13.71
CA LYS A 109 -7.85 -10.11 14.92
C LYS A 109 -6.98 -11.33 15.22
N TYR A 110 -5.72 -11.07 15.57
CA TYR A 110 -4.80 -12.03 16.17
C TYR A 110 -4.08 -11.34 17.33
N LYS A 111 -4.26 -11.87 18.55
CA LYS A 111 -3.74 -11.26 19.80
C LYS A 111 -3.99 -9.75 19.86
N ASN A 112 -2.92 -8.93 19.75
CA ASN A 112 -2.97 -7.48 19.93
C ASN A 112 -2.98 -6.69 18.62
N SER A 113 -3.01 -7.36 17.46
CA SER A 113 -3.16 -6.71 16.16
C SER A 113 -4.32 -7.29 15.38
N ARG A 114 -4.56 -6.65 14.24
CA ARG A 114 -5.53 -7.07 13.25
C ARG A 114 -4.77 -7.14 11.93
N PHE A 115 -4.70 -8.33 11.37
CA PHE A 115 -4.13 -8.57 10.06
C PHE A 115 -5.17 -8.28 8.99
N ASP A 116 -4.71 -7.80 7.84
CA ASP A 116 -5.57 -7.36 6.76
C ASP A 116 -6.38 -8.53 6.19
N ILE A 117 -5.78 -9.73 6.11
CA ILE A 117 -6.45 -10.93 5.58
C ILE A 117 -6.08 -12.17 6.42
N TYR A 118 -7.09 -12.97 6.73
CA TYR A 118 -6.99 -14.35 7.20
C TYR A 118 -7.45 -15.29 6.10
N PHE A 119 -6.82 -16.45 6.00
CA PHE A 119 -7.22 -17.47 5.05
C PHE A 119 -7.14 -18.89 5.62
N GLU A 120 -7.86 -19.81 4.99
CA GLU A 120 -7.76 -21.25 5.20
C GLU A 120 -7.56 -21.98 3.86
N ARG A 121 -6.70 -23.00 3.85
CA ARG A 121 -6.44 -23.87 2.70
C ARG A 121 -6.12 -25.29 3.18
N GLY A 122 -7.00 -26.24 2.90
CA GLY A 122 -6.95 -27.59 3.44
C GLY A 122 -6.91 -27.55 4.96
N ASN A 123 -5.91 -28.20 5.55
CA ASN A 123 -5.71 -28.21 7.01
C ASN A 123 -4.85 -27.04 7.52
N LYS A 124 -4.51 -26.08 6.65
CA LYS A 124 -3.70 -24.92 7.00
C LYS A 124 -4.53 -23.67 7.08
N LYS A 125 -4.07 -22.74 7.91
CA LYS A 125 -4.62 -21.39 8.04
C LYS A 125 -3.50 -20.39 8.21
N GLY A 126 -3.74 -19.14 7.85
CA GLY A 126 -2.69 -18.14 7.89
C GLY A 126 -3.18 -16.71 7.86
N PHE A 127 -2.23 -15.81 8.02
CA PHE A 127 -2.45 -14.37 7.99
C PHE A 127 -1.60 -13.72 6.91
N ILE A 128 -2.15 -12.66 6.32
CA ILE A 128 -1.47 -11.78 5.37
C ILE A 128 -1.59 -10.36 5.91
N GLU A 129 -0.44 -9.72 6.11
CA GLU A 129 -0.34 -8.29 6.36
C GLU A 129 0.05 -7.60 5.05
N VAL A 130 -0.71 -6.59 4.65
CA VAL A 130 -0.51 -5.82 3.43
C VAL A 130 0.13 -4.48 3.76
N LYS A 131 1.11 -4.08 2.95
CA LYS A 131 1.76 -2.76 3.03
C LYS A 131 1.79 -2.11 1.65
N GLY A 132 1.28 -0.89 1.59
CA GLY A 132 1.45 -0.02 0.41
C GLY A 132 2.87 0.55 0.36
N VAL A 133 3.51 0.45 -0.81
CA VAL A 133 4.87 0.94 -1.06
C VAL A 133 4.79 2.03 -2.13
N THR A 134 5.12 3.25 -1.72
CA THR A 134 5.07 4.46 -2.59
C THR A 134 6.41 5.18 -2.69
N LEU A 135 7.39 4.79 -1.88
CA LEU A 135 8.74 5.33 -1.93
C LEU A 135 9.55 4.55 -2.97
N GLU A 136 10.16 5.29 -3.87
CA GLU A 136 11.01 4.75 -4.93
C GLU A 136 12.25 5.64 -5.09
N LYS A 137 13.39 5.04 -5.37
CA LYS A 137 14.60 5.77 -5.74
C LYS A 137 15.39 4.98 -6.77
N ASP A 138 15.63 5.58 -7.92
CA ASP A 138 16.44 5.01 -9.01
C ASP A 138 15.99 3.60 -9.44
N GLY A 139 14.67 3.38 -9.51
CA GLY A 139 14.04 2.11 -9.87
C GLY A 139 13.92 1.10 -8.72
N LEU A 140 14.36 1.46 -7.51
CA LEU A 140 14.29 0.61 -6.32
C LEU A 140 13.20 1.11 -5.36
N SER A 141 12.17 0.30 -5.14
CA SER A 141 11.13 0.60 -4.15
C SER A 141 11.58 0.27 -2.74
N MET A 142 11.07 1.01 -1.77
CA MET A 142 11.50 0.92 -0.37
C MET A 142 10.34 1.09 0.61
N PHE A 143 10.39 0.38 1.74
CA PHE A 143 9.46 0.58 2.85
C PHE A 143 10.18 0.45 4.19
N PRO A 144 9.87 1.32 5.19
CA PRO A 144 8.87 2.39 5.14
C PRO A 144 9.41 3.73 4.62
N ASP A 145 8.52 4.72 4.41
CA ASP A 145 8.86 6.13 4.09
C ASP A 145 8.99 7.02 5.36
N ALA A 146 8.60 6.48 6.52
CA ALA A 146 8.81 7.04 7.85
C ALA A 146 8.89 5.91 8.91
N PRO A 147 9.54 6.12 10.07
CA PRO A 147 9.61 5.10 11.12
C PRO A 147 8.23 4.52 11.50
N THR A 148 8.13 3.19 11.62
CA THR A 148 6.87 2.45 11.77
C THR A 148 6.92 1.37 12.87
N LYS A 149 6.76 1.82 14.12
CA LYS A 149 6.61 0.90 15.27
C LYS A 149 5.46 -0.10 15.08
N ARG A 150 4.38 0.32 14.42
CA ARG A 150 3.24 -0.54 14.11
C ARG A 150 3.60 -1.64 13.11
N GLY A 151 4.36 -1.30 12.06
CA GLY A 151 4.84 -2.28 11.09
C GLY A 151 5.74 -3.33 11.75
N THR A 152 6.67 -2.89 12.62
CA THR A 152 7.53 -3.79 13.41
C THR A 152 6.71 -4.74 14.27
N LYS A 153 5.74 -4.21 15.03
CA LYS A 153 4.85 -5.04 15.87
C LYS A 153 4.08 -6.09 15.05
N HIS A 154 3.56 -5.71 13.89
CA HIS A 154 2.83 -6.66 13.04
C HIS A 154 3.75 -7.78 12.51
N LEU A 155 5.01 -7.49 12.18
CA LEU A 155 5.98 -8.53 11.80
C LEU A 155 6.31 -9.48 12.95
N GLU A 156 6.48 -8.95 14.16
CA GLU A 156 6.70 -9.79 15.36
C GLU A 156 5.50 -10.70 15.65
N GLU A 157 4.28 -10.19 15.46
CA GLU A 157 3.07 -11.00 15.62
C GLU A 157 2.88 -12.02 14.48
N LEU A 158 3.39 -11.76 13.27
CA LEU A 158 3.45 -12.78 12.21
C LEU A 158 4.43 -13.90 12.55
N ILE A 159 5.61 -13.56 13.10
CA ILE A 159 6.58 -14.56 13.59
C ILE A 159 5.94 -15.45 14.66
N ASP A 160 5.25 -14.84 15.62
CA ASP A 160 4.52 -15.55 16.65
C ASP A 160 3.38 -16.39 16.07
N ALA A 161 2.63 -15.91 15.09
CA ALA A 161 1.61 -16.71 14.41
C ALA A 161 2.22 -17.97 13.76
N ILE A 162 3.37 -17.85 13.12
CA ILE A 162 4.07 -19.01 12.54
C ILE A 162 4.49 -20.01 13.62
N ALA A 163 5.04 -19.52 14.74
CA ALA A 163 5.39 -20.38 15.87
C ALA A 163 4.17 -21.13 16.46
N ASN A 164 2.96 -20.60 16.27
CA ASN A 164 1.69 -21.21 16.67
C ASN A 164 1.01 -22.02 15.54
N GLY A 165 1.75 -22.37 14.48
CA GLY A 165 1.29 -23.27 13.42
C GLY A 165 0.47 -22.61 12.31
N TYR A 166 0.46 -21.28 12.22
CA TYR A 166 -0.14 -20.56 11.10
C TYR A 166 0.87 -20.40 9.95
N GLU A 167 0.39 -20.20 8.73
CA GLU A 167 1.21 -19.56 7.69
C GLU A 167 1.20 -18.03 7.87
N GLY A 168 2.29 -17.35 7.55
CA GLY A 168 2.40 -15.90 7.65
C GLY A 168 2.96 -15.30 6.37
N TYR A 169 2.32 -14.23 5.89
CA TYR A 169 2.75 -13.49 4.71
C TYR A 169 2.82 -11.99 5.02
N LEU A 170 3.91 -11.35 4.58
CA LEU A 170 3.92 -9.91 4.37
C LEU A 170 3.77 -9.66 2.87
N PHE A 171 2.75 -8.91 2.48
CA PHE A 171 2.50 -8.53 1.10
C PHE A 171 2.82 -7.03 0.89
N LEU A 172 3.86 -6.75 0.13
CA LEU A 172 4.30 -5.41 -0.25
C LEU A 172 3.74 -5.07 -1.63
N LEU A 173 2.73 -4.20 -1.69
CA LEU A 173 2.17 -3.72 -2.95
C LEU A 173 2.83 -2.40 -3.34
N ILE A 174 3.69 -2.44 -4.35
CA ILE A 174 4.25 -1.24 -4.96
C ILE A 174 3.16 -0.56 -5.78
N GLN A 175 2.78 0.65 -5.38
CA GLN A 175 1.62 1.38 -5.91
C GLN A 175 1.98 2.21 -7.16
N MET A 176 2.83 1.67 -8.02
CA MET A 176 3.33 2.30 -9.24
C MET A 176 3.76 1.23 -10.26
N ASN A 177 3.77 1.62 -11.53
CA ASN A 177 4.12 0.76 -12.67
C ASN A 177 5.62 0.49 -12.75
N ASP A 178 6.00 -0.61 -13.41
CA ASP A 178 7.36 -0.89 -13.91
C ASP A 178 8.49 -0.85 -12.87
N ILE A 179 8.15 -0.98 -11.58
CA ILE A 179 9.13 -1.25 -10.53
C ILE A 179 9.21 -2.75 -10.30
N HIS A 180 10.43 -3.28 -10.32
CA HIS A 180 10.68 -4.72 -10.26
C HIS A 180 11.52 -5.15 -9.06
N LYS A 181 11.93 -4.21 -8.21
CA LYS A 181 12.77 -4.48 -7.04
C LYS A 181 12.28 -3.74 -5.81
N PHE A 182 12.40 -4.39 -4.67
CA PHE A 182 12.10 -3.86 -3.35
C PHE A 182 13.25 -4.15 -2.40
N THR A 183 13.54 -3.21 -1.50
CA THR A 183 14.41 -3.42 -0.33
C THR A 183 13.78 -2.77 0.91
N PRO A 184 13.95 -3.32 2.13
CA PRO A 184 13.61 -2.57 3.33
C PRO A 184 14.44 -1.29 3.44
N ASN A 185 13.82 -0.22 3.92
CA ASN A 185 14.46 1.08 4.05
C ASN A 185 15.24 1.19 5.38
N TYR A 186 16.44 0.63 5.42
CA TYR A 186 17.32 0.68 6.60
C TYR A 186 17.61 2.10 7.09
N ILE A 187 17.74 3.05 6.16
CA ILE A 187 18.06 4.45 6.50
C ILE A 187 16.92 5.09 7.29
N THR A 188 15.67 4.75 6.95
CA THR A 188 14.50 5.35 7.58
C THR A 188 14.05 4.61 8.83
N ASP A 189 14.12 3.27 8.83
CA ASP A 189 13.75 2.46 10.00
C ASP A 189 14.55 1.16 10.04
N GLU A 190 15.73 1.24 10.65
CA GLU A 190 16.61 0.09 10.89
C GLU A 190 15.92 -1.01 11.71
N THR A 191 15.01 -0.64 12.63
CA THR A 191 14.31 -1.62 13.48
C THR A 191 13.35 -2.44 12.63
N PHE A 192 12.53 -1.79 11.81
CA PHE A 192 11.65 -2.48 10.88
C PHE A 192 12.44 -3.38 9.91
N ALA A 193 13.53 -2.88 9.33
CA ALA A 193 14.34 -3.63 8.38
C ALA A 193 14.95 -4.90 9.00
N LYS A 194 15.51 -4.80 10.22
CA LYS A 194 16.02 -5.94 10.98
C LYS A 194 14.91 -6.94 11.34
N THR A 195 13.74 -6.46 11.75
CA THR A 195 12.60 -7.33 12.05
C THR A 195 12.06 -8.02 10.81
N LEU A 196 12.14 -7.39 9.62
CA LEU A 196 11.77 -8.02 8.36
C LEU A 196 12.69 -9.20 8.02
N MET A 197 14.01 -9.04 8.14
CA MET A 197 14.95 -10.16 7.97
C MET A 197 14.64 -11.29 8.95
N LYS A 198 14.47 -10.95 10.23
CA LYS A 198 14.09 -11.94 11.27
C LYS A 198 12.78 -12.65 10.95
N ALA A 199 11.80 -11.94 10.38
CA ALA A 199 10.53 -12.52 9.98
C ALA A 199 10.70 -13.51 8.84
N ASN A 200 11.50 -13.15 7.83
CA ASN A 200 11.86 -14.05 6.73
C ASN A 200 12.55 -15.33 7.25
N ASP A 201 13.54 -15.18 8.14
CA ASP A 201 14.26 -16.30 8.74
C ASP A 201 13.36 -17.22 9.59
N ALA A 202 12.33 -16.65 10.22
CA ALA A 202 11.32 -17.38 10.97
C ALA A 202 10.26 -18.06 10.07
N GLY A 203 10.31 -17.87 8.76
CA GLY A 203 9.41 -18.49 7.78
C GLY A 203 8.24 -17.61 7.30
N VAL A 204 8.21 -16.32 7.66
CA VAL A 204 7.24 -15.38 7.09
C VAL A 204 7.57 -15.17 5.61
N LYS A 205 6.62 -15.48 4.74
CA LYS A 205 6.80 -15.34 3.29
C LYS A 205 6.64 -13.88 2.90
N ILE A 206 7.68 -13.30 2.34
CA ILE A 206 7.66 -11.91 1.87
C ILE A 206 7.31 -11.90 0.38
N LEU A 207 6.12 -11.40 0.05
CA LEU A 207 5.66 -11.22 -1.32
C LEU A 207 5.74 -9.75 -1.68
N CYS A 208 6.24 -9.46 -2.87
CA CYS A 208 6.24 -8.10 -3.40
C CYS A 208 5.73 -8.12 -4.84
N TYR A 209 4.77 -7.26 -5.13
CA TYR A 209 4.19 -7.09 -6.45
C TYR A 209 4.08 -5.60 -6.75
N ASN A 210 4.32 -5.24 -8.01
CA ASN A 210 3.95 -3.92 -8.48
C ASN A 210 2.48 -3.86 -8.86
N SER A 211 2.06 -2.68 -9.28
CA SER A 211 0.68 -2.43 -9.69
C SER A 211 0.66 -1.91 -11.12
N LEU A 212 -0.46 -2.15 -11.82
CA LEU A 212 -0.83 -1.36 -12.97
C LEU A 212 -1.67 -0.19 -12.47
N VAL A 213 -1.17 1.03 -12.63
CA VAL A 213 -1.78 2.28 -12.20
C VAL A 213 -2.08 3.12 -13.42
N THR A 214 -3.35 3.47 -13.57
CA THR A 214 -3.85 4.39 -14.59
C THR A 214 -4.51 5.59 -13.92
N ARG A 215 -5.07 6.51 -14.72
CA ARG A 215 -5.79 7.69 -14.21
C ARG A 215 -6.89 7.34 -13.19
N ASN A 216 -7.58 6.22 -13.38
CA ASN A 216 -8.76 5.87 -12.60
C ASN A 216 -8.73 4.43 -12.07
N GLU A 217 -7.63 3.71 -12.18
CA GLU A 217 -7.57 2.32 -11.78
C GLU A 217 -6.23 1.97 -11.16
N ILE A 218 -6.26 1.06 -10.18
CA ILE A 218 -5.11 0.31 -9.73
C ILE A 218 -5.46 -1.18 -9.63
N THR A 219 -4.63 -2.01 -10.25
CA THR A 219 -4.71 -3.48 -10.18
C THR A 219 -3.37 -4.09 -9.83
N ILE A 220 -3.40 -5.34 -9.38
CA ILE A 220 -2.18 -6.13 -9.21
C ILE A 220 -1.40 -6.22 -10.53
N GLY A 221 -0.09 -6.06 -10.45
CA GLY A 221 0.83 -6.16 -11.57
C GLY A 221 1.67 -7.43 -11.50
N LYS A 222 2.97 -7.29 -11.76
CA LYS A 222 3.95 -8.38 -11.77
C LYS A 222 4.66 -8.50 -10.43
N LYS A 223 5.12 -9.71 -10.13
CA LYS A 223 5.99 -9.97 -8.99
C LYS A 223 7.29 -9.15 -9.11
N ALA A 224 7.71 -8.56 -8.00
CA ALA A 224 8.97 -7.86 -7.85
C ALA A 224 9.94 -8.69 -7.01
N GLU A 225 11.22 -8.53 -7.27
CA GLU A 225 12.31 -9.13 -6.51
C GLU A 225 12.43 -8.44 -5.14
N VAL A 226 12.52 -9.23 -4.08
CA VAL A 226 12.75 -8.74 -2.71
C VAL A 226 14.23 -8.92 -2.39
N LEU A 227 14.92 -7.82 -2.14
CA LEU A 227 16.31 -7.77 -1.72
C LEU A 227 16.32 -7.58 -0.19
N LEU A 228 16.67 -8.63 0.56
CA LEU A 228 16.78 -8.62 2.03
C LEU A 228 18.24 -8.52 2.48
#